data_AF-Q0RHT2-F1
#
_entry.id   AF-Q0RHT2-F1
#
_cell.length_a   1.000
_cell.length_b   1.000
_cell.length_c   1.000
_cell.angle_alpha   90.00
_cell.angle_beta   90.00
_cell.angle_gamma   90.00
#
_symmetry.space_group_name_H-M   'P 1'
#
loop_
_entity.id
_entity.type
_entity.pdbx_description
1 polymer ?
#
loop_
_entity_poly.entity_id
_entity_poly.type
_entity_poly.pdbx_seq_one_letter_code
_entity_poly.pdbx_strand_id
1 'polypeptide(L)'
;MDLAMVAFLLMVAGHSVEEAEAWGATFPTWVDDGALTAFVTANERVWHQVAGMGAPGWKLRAAGIAGRWAEQRRSRSWRAQ
;
A
#
# COMPACT_ATOMS: atom_id res chain seq x y z
N MET A 1 -15.47 -2.16 -4.23
CA MET A 1 -14.12 -2.53 -3.77
C MET A 1 -13.25 -1.30 -3.94
N ASP A 2 -12.54 -0.88 -2.91
CA ASP A 2 -11.71 0.31 -2.94
C ASP A 2 -10.48 0.09 -3.86
N LEU A 3 -10.12 1.08 -4.70
CA LEU A 3 -9.01 0.94 -5.65
C LEU A 3 -7.68 0.70 -4.95
N ALA A 4 -7.44 1.35 -3.80
CA ALA A 4 -6.20 1.21 -3.05
C ALA A 4 -6.10 -0.21 -2.45
N MET A 5 -7.23 -0.82 -2.10
CA MET A 5 -7.27 -2.24 -1.75
C MET A 5 -6.89 -3.14 -2.93
N VAL A 6 -7.36 -2.85 -4.15
CA VAL A 6 -6.98 -3.63 -5.34
C VAL A 6 -5.49 -3.49 -5.64
N ALA A 7 -4.94 -2.28 -5.55
CA ALA A 7 -3.50 -2.05 -5.70
C ALA A 7 -2.69 -2.86 -4.68
N PHE A 8 -3.12 -2.90 -3.42
CA PHE A 8 -2.50 -3.76 -2.42
C PHE A 8 -2.56 -5.25 -2.79
N LEU A 9 -3.71 -5.72 -3.28
CA LEU A 9 -3.88 -7.11 -3.72
C LEU A 9 -2.98 -7.47 -4.91
N LEU A 10 -2.78 -6.55 -5.85
CA LEU A 10 -1.81 -6.72 -6.94
C LEU A 10 -0.40 -6.91 -6.38
N MET A 11 0.00 -6.10 -5.39
CA MET A 11 1.30 -6.26 -4.76
C MET A 11 1.43 -7.61 -4.01
N VAL A 12 0.36 -8.05 -3.34
CA VAL A 12 0.30 -9.40 -2.72
C VAL A 12 0.41 -10.51 -3.76
N ALA A 13 -0.11 -10.29 -4.97
CA ALA A 13 0.02 -11.21 -6.10
C ALA A 13 1.41 -11.18 -6.76
N GLY A 14 2.31 -10.28 -6.35
CA GLY A 14 3.71 -10.23 -6.80
C GLY A 14 4.05 -9.04 -7.68
N HIS A 15 3.09 -8.14 -7.97
CA HIS A 15 3.39 -6.90 -8.69
C HIS A 15 4.20 -5.92 -7.84
N SER A 16 4.99 -5.08 -8.49
CA SER A 16 5.70 -4.00 -7.80
C SER A 16 4.73 -2.92 -7.31
N VAL A 17 5.20 -2.05 -6.41
CA VAL A 17 4.41 -0.89 -5.97
C VAL A 17 4.18 0.05 -7.15
N GLU A 18 5.19 0.25 -8.00
CA GLU A 18 5.10 1.06 -9.20
C GLU A 18 4.05 0.53 -10.17
N GLU A 19 4.02 -0.78 -10.43
CA GLU A 19 3.04 -1.40 -11.33
C GLU A 19 1.61 -1.26 -10.78
N ALA A 20 1.42 -1.54 -9.49
CA ALA A 20 0.11 -1.46 -8.85
C ALA A 20 -0.42 -0.01 -8.79
N GLU A 21 0.45 0.97 -8.52
CA GLU A 21 0.05 2.38 -8.56
C GLU A 21 -0.15 2.91 -9.99
N ALA A 22 0.63 2.43 -10.97
CA ALA A 22 0.42 2.78 -12.38
C ALA A 22 -0.93 2.23 -12.88
N TRP A 23 -1.31 1.01 -12.46
CA TRP A 23 -2.65 0.49 -12.68
C TRP A 23 -3.72 1.39 -12.04
N GLY A 24 -3.52 1.79 -10.78
CA GLY A 24 -4.41 2.71 -10.09
C GLY A 24 -4.58 4.03 -10.85
N ALA A 25 -3.48 4.60 -11.35
CA ALA A 25 -3.46 5.87 -12.08
C ALA A 25 -4.25 5.86 -13.41
N THR A 26 -4.69 4.68 -13.89
CA THR A 26 -5.61 4.59 -15.03
C THR A 26 -7.03 5.05 -14.68
N PHE A 27 -7.36 5.15 -13.39
CA PHE A 27 -8.66 5.59 -12.90
C PHE A 27 -8.62 7.07 -12.51
N PRO A 28 -9.56 7.92 -13.00
CA PRO A 28 -9.57 9.35 -12.67
C PRO A 28 -9.71 9.66 -11.17
N THR A 29 -10.25 8.72 -10.39
CA THR A 29 -10.39 8.84 -8.93
C THR A 29 -9.13 8.46 -8.17
N TRP A 30 -8.11 7.93 -8.85
CA TRP A 30 -6.79 7.66 -8.28
C TRP A 30 -5.96 8.93 -8.32
N VAL A 31 -6.32 9.86 -7.44
CA VAL A 31 -5.57 11.09 -7.25
C VAL A 31 -4.60 10.90 -6.09
N ASP A 32 -3.41 11.50 -6.21
CA ASP A 32 -2.45 11.59 -5.11
C ASP A 32 -2.93 12.61 -4.09
N ASP A 33 -4.03 12.26 -3.42
CA ASP A 33 -4.64 13.08 -2.39
C ASP A 33 -4.38 12.48 -1.00
N GLY A 34 -4.74 13.26 0.03
CA GLY A 34 -4.58 12.83 1.42
C GLY A 34 -5.31 11.52 1.73
N ALA A 35 -6.33 11.12 0.96
CA ALA A 35 -7.09 9.90 1.22
C ALA A 35 -6.27 8.64 0.88
N LEU A 36 -5.59 8.61 -0.27
CA LEU A 36 -4.70 7.49 -0.60
C LEU A 36 -3.56 7.36 0.42
N THR A 37 -2.93 8.48 0.80
CA THR A 37 -1.87 8.48 1.83
C THR A 37 -2.38 8.01 3.19
N ALA A 38 -3.59 8.42 3.59
CA ALA A 38 -4.22 7.97 4.83
C ALA A 38 -4.52 6.47 4.80
N PHE A 39 -5.04 5.96 3.68
CA PHE A 39 -5.29 4.53 3.48
C PHE A 39 -3.99 3.72 3.62
N VAL A 40 -2.94 4.09 2.88
CA VAL A 40 -1.67 3.35 2.88
C VAL A 40 -1.05 3.32 4.27
N THR A 41 -1.09 4.45 4.99
CA THR A 41 -0.61 4.56 6.38
C THR A 41 -1.42 3.68 7.34
N ALA A 42 -2.76 3.68 7.20
CA ALA A 42 -3.62 2.83 8.02
C ALA A 42 -3.38 1.34 7.71
N ASN A 43 -3.22 0.99 6.43
CA ASN A 43 -2.98 -0.37 5.99
C ASN A 43 -1.64 -0.92 6.52
N GLU A 44 -0.56 -0.13 6.47
CA GLU A 44 0.73 -0.44 7.12
C GLU A 44 0.53 -0.79 8.60
N ARG A 45 -0.14 0.08 9.36
CA ARG A 45 -0.36 -0.11 10.81
C ARG A 45 -1.15 -1.39 11.10
N VAL A 46 -2.22 -1.63 10.36
CA VAL A 46 -3.06 -2.83 10.52
C VAL A 46 -2.25 -4.09 10.28
N TRP A 47 -1.50 -4.15 9.18
CA TRP A 47 -0.72 -5.35 8.87
C TRP A 47 0.46 -5.57 9.83
N HIS A 48 1.08 -4.51 10.33
CA HIS A 48 2.08 -4.64 11.40
C HIS A 48 1.49 -5.19 12.69
N GLN A 49 0.31 -4.71 13.11
CA GLN A 49 -0.39 -5.26 14.27
C GLN A 49 -0.72 -6.74 14.06
N VAL A 50 -1.23 -7.10 12.87
CA VAL A 50 -1.50 -8.50 12.50
C VAL A 50 -0.24 -9.36 12.59
N ALA A 51 0.88 -8.90 12.04
CA ALA A 51 2.16 -9.61 12.08
C ALA A 51 2.65 -9.86 13.52
N GLY A 52 2.45 -8.90 14.44
CA GLY A 52 2.83 -9.01 15.84
C GLY A 52 2.06 -10.08 16.65
N MET A 53 0.94 -10.59 16.14
CA MET A 53 0.10 -11.60 16.82
C MET A 53 0.43 -13.05 16.42
N GLY A 54 1.66 -13.33 15.96
CA GLY A 54 2.07 -14.69 15.56
C GLY A 54 1.44 -15.14 14.23
N ALA A 55 1.42 -14.24 13.23
CA ALA A 55 0.70 -14.47 11.99
C ALA A 55 1.36 -15.53 11.08
N PRO A 56 0.57 -16.26 10.26
CA PRO A 56 1.12 -17.17 9.25
C PRO A 56 1.93 -16.42 8.20
N GLY A 57 2.85 -17.12 7.53
CA GLY A 57 3.86 -16.50 6.66
C GLY A 57 3.31 -15.59 5.55
N TRP A 58 2.11 -15.84 5.03
CA TRP A 58 1.51 -14.96 4.02
C TRP A 58 1.10 -13.59 4.58
N LYS A 59 0.69 -13.52 5.86
CA LYS A 59 0.37 -12.25 6.54
C LYS A 59 1.63 -11.47 6.89
N LEU A 60 2.72 -12.16 7.23
CA LEU A 60 4.04 -11.53 7.41
C LEU A 60 4.51 -10.87 6.11
N ARG A 61 4.33 -11.56 4.97
CA ARG A 61 4.61 -10.98 3.64
C ARG A 61 3.73 -9.77 3.35
N ALA A 62 2.43 -9.86 3.63
CA ALA A 62 1.49 -8.75 3.46
C ALA A 62 1.89 -7.52 4.29
N ALA A 63 2.37 -7.70 5.52
CA ALA A 63 2.92 -6.62 6.33
C ALA A 63 4.16 -5.97 5.72
N GLY A 64 5.11 -6.77 5.23
CA GLY A 64 6.27 -6.23 4.52
C GLY A 64 5.90 -5.45 3.25
N ILE A 65 4.88 -5.89 2.52
CA ILE A 65 4.35 -5.18 1.34
C ILE A 65 3.73 -3.84 1.75
N ALA A 66 2.86 -3.85 2.77
CA ALA A 66 2.21 -2.64 3.26
C ALA A 66 3.23 -1.59 3.74
N GLY A 67 4.28 -2.02 4.44
CA GLY A 67 5.38 -1.15 4.88
C GLY A 67 6.14 -0.53 3.72
N ARG A 68 6.54 -1.33 2.71
CA ARG A 68 7.24 -0.80 1.52
C ARG A 68 6.40 0.23 0.77
N TRP A 69 5.10 -0.02 0.64
CA TRP A 69 4.20 0.91 -0.03
C TRP A 69 4.12 2.25 0.73
N ALA A 70 3.95 2.20 2.06
CA ALA A 70 3.92 3.38 2.90
C ALA A 70 5.24 4.18 2.85
N GLU A 71 6.38 3.50 2.89
CA GLU A 71 7.70 4.12 2.79
C GLU A 71 7.91 4.84 1.44
N GLN A 72 7.50 4.22 0.34
CA GLN A 72 7.63 4.82 -0.98
C GLN A 72 6.73 6.06 -1.12
N ARG A 73 5.50 6.03 -0.61
CA ARG A 73 4.62 7.20 -0.59
C ARG A 73 5.19 8.33 0.27
N ARG A 74 5.67 8.05 1.48
CA ARG A 74 6.36 9.04 2.34
C ARG A 74 7.53 9.70 1.61
N SER A 75 8.32 8.89 0.90
CA SER A 75 9.48 9.38 0.11
C SER A 75 9.07 10.26 -1.07
N ARG A 76 7.91 10.01 -1.70
CA ARG A 76 7.37 10.85 -2.79
C ARG A 76 6.79 12.16 -2.27
N SER A 77 6.05 12.13 -1.16
CA SER A 77 5.51 13.34 -0.52
C SER A 77 6.61 14.29 -0.04
N TRP A 78 7.78 13.77 0.35
CA TRP A 78 8.95 14.59 0.64
C TRP A 78 9.51 15.31 -0.59
N ARG A 79 9.53 14.65 -1.76
CA ARG A 79 10.09 15.22 -3.00
C ARG A 79 9.16 16.22 -3.70
N ALA A 80 7.90 16.29 -3.29
CA ALA A 80 6.89 17.19 -3.87
C ALA A 80 6.73 18.52 -3.09
N GLN A 81 7.46 18.70 -1.98
CA GLN A 81 7.57 19.93 -1.20
C GLN A 81 8.79 20.73 -1.63
#